data_AF-A0A852Z9L2-F1
#
_entry.id   AF-A0A852Z9L2-F1
#
_cell.length_a   1.000
_cell.length_b   1.000
_cell.length_c   1.000
_cell.angle_alpha   90.00
_cell.angle_beta   90.00
_cell.angle_gamma   90.00
#
_symmetry.space_group_name_H-M   'P 1'
#
loop_
_entity.id
_entity.type
_entity.pdbx_description
1 polymer ?
#
loop_
_entity_poly.entity_id
_entity_poly.type
_entity_poly.pdbx_seq_one_letter_code
_entity_poly.pdbx_strand_id
1 'polypeptide(L)'
;MKPDGTLRYLYDVYLRRTGTSWQLRGIVCLGDPSDVVTTADVGEEVRKNWAVWVPPQRLSVQPANARTLVNLPTYFQSGQPQQMPEKTVHVFNFDVTVAAEGEWEWTFEPGVTKSFDTPGSSYTDSNPQVSYTYDTAGPRSVELNTSWHGRFRVGSFGPYDIAQPAVQGPGQIDLEVVESGPVLGR
;
A
#
# COMPACT_ATOMS: atom_id res chain seq x y z
N MET A 1 -60.19 4.34 -3.63
CA MET A 1 -58.80 4.35 -3.16
C MET A 1 -58.03 3.42 -4.09
N LYS A 2 -57.24 3.97 -5.03
CA LYS A 2 -56.42 3.14 -5.95
C LYS A 2 -55.20 2.64 -5.17
N PRO A 3 -54.78 1.37 -5.31
CA PRO A 3 -53.45 0.99 -4.85
C PRO A 3 -52.42 1.78 -5.66
N ASP A 4 -51.47 2.41 -4.98
CA ASP A 4 -50.33 3.04 -5.62
C ASP A 4 -49.45 1.91 -6.20
N GLY A 5 -49.44 1.80 -7.53
CA GLY A 5 -48.81 0.71 -8.27
C GLY A 5 -47.28 0.76 -8.28
N THR A 6 -46.62 0.99 -7.14
CA THR A 6 -45.18 0.79 -7.03
C THR A 6 -44.92 -0.70 -6.89
N LEU A 7 -44.53 -1.35 -7.99
CA LEU A 7 -44.04 -2.72 -7.99
C LEU A 7 -42.85 -2.81 -7.03
N ARG A 8 -43.03 -3.50 -5.91
CA ARG A 8 -41.93 -3.88 -5.00
C ARG A 8 -41.63 -5.35 -5.27
N TYR A 9 -40.39 -5.63 -5.62
CA TYR A 9 -39.95 -6.99 -5.86
C TYR A 9 -39.52 -7.62 -4.53
N LEU A 10 -39.95 -8.85 -4.32
CA LEU A 10 -39.63 -9.66 -3.14
C LEU A 10 -38.34 -10.42 -3.45
N TYR A 11 -37.28 -10.19 -2.68
CA TYR A 11 -35.99 -10.85 -2.87
C TYR A 11 -35.63 -11.73 -1.68
N ASP A 12 -35.20 -12.95 -1.98
CA ASP A 12 -34.54 -13.82 -1.02
C ASP A 12 -33.13 -13.31 -0.74
N VAL A 13 -32.82 -13.08 0.53
CA VAL A 13 -31.49 -12.67 0.98
C VAL A 13 -30.71 -13.91 1.38
N TYR A 14 -29.69 -14.24 0.60
CA TYR A 14 -28.74 -15.31 0.92
C TYR A 14 -27.45 -14.72 1.49
N LEU A 15 -27.00 -15.20 2.65
CA LEU A 15 -25.68 -14.88 3.19
C LEU A 15 -24.85 -16.17 3.29
N ARG A 16 -23.55 -16.06 3.07
CA ARG A 16 -22.58 -17.12 3.38
C ARG A 16 -21.37 -16.54 4.09
N ARG A 17 -20.72 -17.36 4.91
CA ARG A 17 -19.33 -17.12 5.31
C ARG A 17 -18.43 -17.70 4.21
N THR A 18 -17.22 -17.18 4.09
CA THR A 18 -16.22 -17.73 3.17
C THR A 18 -15.98 -19.21 3.49
N GLY A 19 -16.10 -20.08 2.50
CA GLY A 19 -15.97 -21.53 2.67
C GLY A 19 -17.24 -22.27 3.13
N THR A 20 -18.38 -21.60 3.31
CA THR A 20 -19.65 -22.25 3.67
C THR A 20 -20.69 -22.21 2.54
N SER A 21 -21.72 -23.05 2.65
CA SER A 21 -22.89 -22.98 1.77
C SER A 21 -23.68 -21.69 1.99
N TRP A 22 -24.37 -21.24 0.93
CA TRP A 22 -25.35 -20.15 1.02
C TRP A 22 -26.50 -20.54 1.95
N GLN A 23 -26.90 -19.62 2.82
CA GLN A 23 -28.06 -19.80 3.69
C GLN A 23 -29.05 -18.66 3.44
N LEU A 24 -30.33 -19.02 3.22
CA LEU A 24 -31.42 -18.05 3.22
C LEU A 24 -31.51 -17.42 4.61
N ARG A 25 -31.47 -16.10 4.67
CA ARG A 25 -31.50 -15.33 5.92
C ARG A 25 -32.79 -14.57 6.12
N GLY A 26 -33.51 -14.31 5.04
CA GLY A 26 -34.77 -13.61 5.09
C GLY A 26 -35.18 -13.15 3.72
N ILE A 27 -36.21 -12.33 3.72
CA ILE A 27 -36.84 -11.80 2.52
C ILE A 27 -36.91 -10.29 2.68
N VAL A 28 -36.50 -9.54 1.67
CA VAL A 28 -36.55 -8.08 1.64
C VAL A 28 -37.40 -7.59 0.47
N CYS A 29 -38.17 -6.53 0.70
CA CYS A 29 -38.89 -5.83 -0.35
C CYS A 29 -38.04 -4.67 -0.85
N LEU A 30 -37.59 -4.73 -2.10
CA LEU A 30 -36.80 -3.67 -2.72
C LEU A 30 -37.60 -3.03 -3.86
N GLY A 31 -37.49 -1.70 -3.98
CA GLY A 31 -38.10 -0.96 -5.08
C GLY A 31 -37.35 -1.21 -6.38
N ASP A 32 -36.01 -1.21 -6.31
CA ASP A 32 -35.11 -1.56 -7.40
C ASP A 32 -34.02 -2.53 -6.87
N PRO A 33 -33.76 -3.68 -7.52
CA PRO A 33 -32.66 -4.57 -7.12
C PRO A 33 -31.28 -3.91 -7.15
N SER A 34 -31.09 -2.82 -7.91
CA SER A 34 -29.85 -2.02 -7.88
C SER A 34 -29.67 -1.18 -6.60
N ASP A 35 -30.69 -1.10 -5.74
CA ASP A 35 -30.62 -0.45 -4.43
C ASP A 35 -29.85 -1.29 -3.39
N VAL A 36 -29.50 -2.54 -3.70
CA VAL A 36 -28.74 -3.42 -2.80
C VAL A 36 -27.25 -3.21 -2.98
N VAL A 37 -26.61 -2.64 -1.96
CA VAL A 37 -25.16 -2.60 -1.88
C VAL A 37 -24.65 -3.92 -1.31
N THR A 38 -23.87 -4.64 -2.11
CA THR A 38 -23.21 -5.89 -1.71
C THR A 38 -21.79 -5.64 -1.21
N THR A 39 -21.16 -6.64 -0.59
CA THR A 39 -19.73 -6.58 -0.25
C THR A 39 -18.83 -6.51 -1.47
N ALA A 40 -19.29 -6.97 -2.64
CA ALA A 40 -18.57 -6.81 -3.90
C ALA A 40 -18.58 -5.35 -4.36
N ASP A 41 -19.71 -4.65 -4.22
CA ASP A 41 -19.81 -3.22 -4.56
C ASP A 41 -18.91 -2.38 -3.65
N VAL A 42 -18.91 -2.68 -2.35
CA VAL A 42 -17.98 -2.05 -1.38
C VAL A 42 -16.52 -2.34 -1.76
N GLY A 43 -16.20 -3.59 -2.12
CA GLY A 43 -14.85 -3.97 -2.54
C GLY A 43 -14.37 -3.24 -3.80
N GLU A 44 -15.24 -3.08 -4.79
CA GLU A 44 -14.95 -2.29 -6.00
C GLU A 44 -14.70 -0.81 -5.69
N GLU A 45 -15.49 -0.24 -4.78
CA GLU A 45 -15.30 1.16 -4.39
C GLU A 45 -14.04 1.36 -3.55
N VAL A 46 -13.74 0.43 -2.64
CA VAL A 46 -12.46 0.38 -1.92
C VAL A 46 -11.29 0.32 -2.91
N ARG A 47 -11.36 -0.55 -3.92
CA ARG A 47 -10.33 -0.71 -4.95
C ARG A 47 -10.08 0.59 -5.73
N LYS A 48 -11.13 1.28 -6.17
CA LYS A 48 -10.99 2.55 -6.91
C LYS A 48 -10.25 3.62 -6.11
N ASN A 49 -10.46 3.65 -4.80
CA ASN A 49 -9.87 4.66 -3.91
C ASN A 49 -8.58 4.19 -3.23
N TRP A 50 -8.18 2.92 -3.43
CA TRP A 50 -7.11 2.27 -2.67
C TRP A 50 -5.78 3.04 -2.73
N ALA A 51 -5.38 3.47 -3.93
CA ALA A 51 -4.15 4.22 -4.15
C ALA A 51 -4.09 5.58 -3.42
N VAL A 52 -5.25 6.17 -3.09
CA VAL A 52 -5.33 7.46 -2.38
C VAL A 52 -5.16 7.28 -0.86
N TRP A 53 -5.40 6.07 -0.35
CA TRP A 53 -5.41 5.82 1.10
C TRP A 53 -4.07 5.35 1.64
N VAL A 54 -3.19 4.82 0.79
CA VAL A 54 -1.89 4.31 1.20
C VAL A 54 -0.91 5.43 1.57
N PRO A 55 0.01 5.21 2.53
CA PRO A 55 0.99 6.22 2.93
C PRO A 55 1.83 6.73 1.74
N PRO A 56 2.06 8.05 1.59
CA PRO A 56 2.88 8.58 0.51
C PRO A 56 4.38 8.29 0.71
N GLN A 57 5.11 8.15 -0.38
CA GLN A 57 6.57 8.06 -0.39
C GLN A 57 7.21 9.40 0.03
N ARG A 58 8.23 9.35 0.89
CA ARG A 58 9.05 10.50 1.35
C ARG A 58 10.49 10.04 1.49
N LEU A 59 11.15 9.84 0.35
CA LEU A 59 12.44 9.18 0.32
C LEU A 59 13.52 10.01 1.02
N SER A 60 14.44 9.33 1.71
CA SER A 60 15.64 9.92 2.27
C SER A 60 16.84 8.97 2.11
N VAL A 61 18.04 9.55 2.14
CA VAL A 61 19.31 8.82 2.03
C VAL A 61 20.27 9.29 3.11
N GLN A 62 21.13 8.39 3.57
CA GLN A 62 22.24 8.70 4.46
C GLN A 62 23.57 8.31 3.81
N PRO A 63 24.56 9.23 3.76
CA PRO A 63 24.57 10.55 4.43
C PRO A 63 23.57 11.58 3.85
N ALA A 64 23.02 12.45 4.72
CA ALA A 64 21.90 13.34 4.39
C ALA A 64 22.20 14.41 3.32
N ASN A 65 23.47 14.60 2.98
CA ASN A 65 23.90 15.48 1.89
C ASN A 65 23.84 14.80 0.50
N ALA A 66 23.32 13.56 0.42
CA ALA A 66 23.29 12.74 -0.79
C ALA A 66 24.67 12.57 -1.43
N ARG A 67 25.74 12.58 -0.62
CA ARG A 67 27.11 12.27 -1.04
C ARG A 67 27.59 11.07 -0.26
N THR A 68 27.85 9.99 -0.97
CA THR A 68 28.32 8.73 -0.38
C THR A 68 29.69 8.36 -0.92
N LEU A 69 30.41 7.50 -0.20
CA LEU A 69 31.74 7.06 -0.60
C LEU A 69 31.66 5.70 -1.29
N VAL A 70 32.54 5.50 -2.27
CA VAL A 70 32.79 4.15 -2.80
C VAL A 70 33.16 3.19 -1.68
N ASN A 71 32.75 1.92 -1.81
CA ASN A 71 33.02 0.84 -0.87
C ASN A 71 32.44 1.03 0.56
N LEU A 72 31.59 2.03 0.77
CA LEU A 72 30.84 2.21 2.02
C LEU A 72 29.33 2.04 1.79
N PRO A 73 28.60 1.49 2.77
CA PRO A 73 27.16 1.34 2.67
C PRO A 73 26.48 2.71 2.71
N THR A 74 25.59 2.92 1.74
CA THR A 74 24.63 4.02 1.69
C THR A 74 23.29 3.48 2.16
N TYR A 75 22.63 4.17 3.09
CA TYR A 75 21.36 3.71 3.67
C TYR A 75 20.20 4.51 3.11
N PHE A 76 19.10 3.83 2.81
CA PHE A 76 17.93 4.43 2.18
C PHE A 76 16.68 4.20 3.03
N GLN A 77 15.76 5.16 2.98
CA GLN A 77 14.45 5.05 3.62
C GLN A 77 13.37 5.53 2.65
N SER A 78 12.24 4.82 2.62
CA SER A 78 11.07 5.22 1.82
C SER A 78 10.24 6.32 2.48
N GLY A 79 10.43 6.54 3.79
CA GLY A 79 9.61 7.43 4.61
C GLY A 79 8.20 6.90 4.90
N GLN A 80 7.94 5.64 4.57
CA GLN A 80 6.66 4.95 4.81
C GLN A 80 6.77 4.01 6.03
N PRO A 81 5.65 3.70 6.71
CA PRO A 81 5.64 2.68 7.74
C PRO A 81 5.75 1.27 7.12
N GLN A 82 6.20 0.28 7.89
CA GLN A 82 6.23 -1.11 7.42
C GLN A 82 4.81 -1.67 7.15
N GLN A 83 3.85 -1.26 7.98
CA GLN A 83 2.44 -1.61 7.85
C GLN A 83 1.62 -0.33 7.87
N MET A 84 0.61 -0.25 7.00
CA MET A 84 -0.38 0.81 7.08
C MET A 84 -1.29 0.52 8.28
N PRO A 85 -1.39 1.44 9.26
CA PRO A 85 -2.31 1.27 10.37
C PRO A 85 -3.75 1.10 9.90
N GLU A 86 -4.56 0.39 10.69
CA GLU A 86 -5.99 0.29 10.41
C GLU A 86 -6.62 1.69 10.29
N LYS A 87 -7.37 1.89 9.21
CA LYS A 87 -8.05 3.14 8.91
C LYS A 87 -9.52 2.85 8.61
N THR A 88 -10.42 3.58 9.25
CA THR A 88 -11.85 3.53 8.92
C THR A 88 -12.15 4.55 7.84
N VAL A 89 -12.84 4.10 6.79
CA VAL A 89 -13.36 4.91 5.68
C VAL A 89 -14.85 4.64 5.51
N HIS A 90 -15.59 5.62 4.99
CA HIS A 90 -17.02 5.48 4.74
C HIS A 90 -17.25 5.18 3.26
N VAL A 91 -17.83 4.02 2.96
CA VAL A 91 -18.17 3.58 1.60
C VAL A 91 -19.63 3.21 1.58
N PHE A 92 -20.45 3.89 0.78
CA PHE A 92 -21.91 3.69 0.73
C PHE A 92 -22.59 3.70 2.13
N ASN A 93 -22.15 4.60 3.02
CA ASN A 93 -22.58 4.70 4.42
C ASN A 93 -22.23 3.48 5.32
N PHE A 94 -21.38 2.57 4.87
CA PHE A 94 -20.77 1.54 5.71
C PHE A 94 -19.44 2.00 6.28
N ASP A 95 -19.18 1.64 7.53
CA ASP A 95 -17.85 1.73 8.13
C ASP A 95 -16.99 0.57 7.61
N VAL A 96 -15.98 0.93 6.83
CA VAL A 96 -15.04 -0.02 6.24
C VAL A 96 -13.66 0.20 6.86
N THR A 97 -13.13 -0.82 7.50
CA THR A 97 -11.76 -0.79 8.05
C THR A 97 -10.80 -1.36 7.02
N VAL A 98 -9.78 -0.59 6.63
CA VAL A 98 -8.72 -1.01 5.70
C VAL A 98 -7.36 -1.08 6.40
N ALA A 99 -6.53 -2.04 6.01
CA ALA A 99 -5.15 -2.22 6.48
C ALA A 99 -4.28 -2.75 5.34
N ALA A 100 -2.96 -2.54 5.40
CA ALA A 100 -2.06 -3.06 4.37
C ALA A 100 -0.63 -3.30 4.84
N GLU A 101 0.03 -4.19 4.12
CA GLU A 101 1.47 -4.47 4.22
C GLU A 101 2.17 -3.90 2.98
N GLY A 102 3.32 -3.28 3.18
CA GLY A 102 4.11 -2.67 2.12
C GLY A 102 5.23 -3.58 1.63
N GLU A 103 5.56 -3.45 0.36
CA GLU A 103 6.75 -4.03 -0.28
C GLU A 103 7.48 -2.91 -1.03
N TRP A 104 8.80 -2.84 -0.88
CA TRP A 104 9.64 -1.79 -1.43
C TRP A 104 10.66 -2.37 -2.41
N GLU A 105 10.52 -2.02 -3.68
CA GLU A 105 11.46 -2.38 -4.73
C GLU A 105 12.37 -1.19 -5.02
N TRP A 106 13.65 -1.33 -4.70
CA TRP A 106 14.68 -0.33 -4.91
C TRP A 106 15.55 -0.68 -6.11
N THR A 107 15.72 0.25 -7.04
CA THR A 107 16.71 0.17 -8.11
C THR A 107 17.86 1.12 -7.79
N PHE A 108 19.03 0.56 -7.44
CA PHE A 108 20.19 1.34 -7.00
C PHE A 108 21.10 1.77 -8.14
N GLU A 109 21.13 0.96 -9.20
CA GLU A 109 21.86 1.18 -10.45
C GLU A 109 21.07 0.54 -11.61
N PRO A 110 21.32 0.92 -12.87
CA PRO A 110 20.70 0.27 -14.01
C PRO A 110 20.90 -1.26 -13.98
N GLY A 111 19.79 -2.00 -13.87
CA GLY A 111 19.80 -3.46 -13.78
C GLY A 111 20.07 -4.04 -12.40
N VAL A 112 20.22 -3.21 -11.36
CA VAL A 112 20.42 -3.65 -9.97
C VAL A 112 19.20 -3.26 -9.13
N THR A 113 18.24 -4.18 -9.07
CA THR A 113 16.98 -4.03 -8.34
C THR A 113 16.89 -5.03 -7.19
N LYS A 114 16.40 -4.59 -6.02
CA LYS A 114 16.18 -5.43 -4.84
C LYS A 114 14.84 -5.11 -4.18
N SER A 115 14.12 -6.15 -3.77
CA SER A 115 12.87 -6.03 -3.02
C SER A 115 13.09 -6.21 -1.52
N PHE A 116 12.34 -5.47 -0.72
CA PHE A 116 12.38 -5.50 0.74
C PHE A 116 10.97 -5.49 1.31
N ASP A 117 10.79 -6.16 2.45
CA ASP A 117 9.59 -6.15 3.29
C ASP A 117 9.70 -5.14 4.44
N THR A 118 10.71 -4.26 4.38
CA THR A 118 10.92 -3.15 5.31
C THR A 118 11.11 -1.83 4.55
N PRO A 119 10.64 -0.70 5.10
CA PRO A 119 10.72 0.60 4.43
C PRO A 119 12.14 1.20 4.38
N GLY A 120 13.14 0.51 4.93
CA GLY A 120 14.46 1.09 5.18
C GLY A 120 14.50 1.87 6.50
N SER A 121 15.71 2.07 7.00
CA SER A 121 15.94 2.59 8.34
C SER A 121 17.26 3.37 8.43
N SER A 122 17.48 4.08 9.52
CA SER A 122 18.67 4.93 9.73
C SER A 122 19.87 4.04 10.05
N TYR A 123 21.09 4.45 9.70
CA TYR A 123 22.30 3.72 10.10
C TYR A 123 22.41 3.55 11.63
N THR A 124 21.84 4.48 12.40
CA THR A 124 21.81 4.45 13.86
C THR A 124 20.87 3.39 14.44
N ASP A 125 20.05 2.76 13.61
CA ASP A 125 19.15 1.72 14.07
C ASP A 125 19.93 0.43 14.34
N SER A 126 19.38 -0.43 15.20
CA SER A 126 20.06 -1.66 15.60
C SER A 126 20.36 -2.63 14.45
N ASN A 127 19.65 -2.51 13.31
CA ASN A 127 19.79 -3.41 12.16
C ASN A 127 19.29 -2.79 10.83
N PRO A 128 19.99 -1.82 10.25
CA PRO A 128 19.56 -1.17 9.01
C PRO A 128 19.63 -2.13 7.81
N GLN A 129 18.47 -2.41 7.18
CA GLN A 129 18.34 -3.44 6.14
C GLN A 129 18.50 -2.90 4.72
N VAL A 130 17.94 -1.73 4.42
CA VAL A 130 17.95 -1.17 3.06
C VAL A 130 19.22 -0.36 2.86
N SER A 131 20.23 -1.01 2.27
CA SER A 131 21.51 -0.38 1.94
C SER A 131 22.11 -0.89 0.63
N TYR A 132 22.96 -0.05 0.04
CA TYR A 132 23.74 -0.40 -1.14
C TYR A 132 25.15 0.19 -1.07
N THR A 133 26.13 -0.56 -1.55
CA THR A 133 27.53 -0.15 -1.63
C THR A 133 27.91 -0.02 -3.09
N TYR A 134 28.43 1.15 -3.46
CA TYR A 134 28.85 1.45 -4.83
C TYR A 134 30.34 1.17 -5.00
N ASP A 135 30.68 0.55 -6.13
CA ASP A 135 32.08 0.22 -6.46
C ASP A 135 32.78 1.30 -7.30
N THR A 136 32.02 2.25 -7.85
CA THR A 136 32.57 3.32 -8.71
C THR A 136 31.96 4.68 -8.38
N ALA A 137 32.79 5.73 -8.44
CA ALA A 137 32.36 7.10 -8.28
C ALA A 137 31.51 7.61 -9.45
N GLY A 138 30.75 8.67 -9.21
CA GLY A 138 29.92 9.35 -10.20
C GLY A 138 28.47 9.55 -9.73
N PRO A 139 27.66 10.24 -10.55
CA PRO A 139 26.25 10.49 -10.25
C PRO A 139 25.44 9.21 -10.34
N ARG A 140 24.52 9.03 -9.40
CA ARG A 140 23.58 7.90 -9.35
C ARG A 140 22.17 8.43 -9.18
N SER A 141 21.23 7.73 -9.81
CA SER A 141 19.81 7.93 -9.60
C SER A 141 19.21 6.64 -9.05
N VAL A 142 18.65 6.73 -7.86
CA VAL A 142 18.05 5.61 -7.14
C VAL A 142 16.55 5.74 -7.22
N GLU A 143 15.88 4.67 -7.64
CA GLU A 143 14.43 4.62 -7.80
C GLU A 143 13.79 3.71 -6.77
N LEU A 144 12.56 4.04 -6.38
CA LEU A 144 11.72 3.26 -5.49
C LEU A 144 10.32 3.06 -6.09
N ASN A 145 9.91 1.81 -6.22
CA ASN A 145 8.51 1.43 -6.39
C ASN A 145 8.00 0.77 -5.10
N THR A 146 6.86 1.22 -4.58
CA THR A 146 6.21 0.62 -3.41
C THR A 146 4.92 -0.04 -3.83
N SER A 147 4.69 -1.29 -3.39
CA SER A 147 3.42 -1.99 -3.54
C SER A 147 2.74 -2.16 -2.18
N TRP A 148 1.45 -1.83 -2.09
CA TRP A 148 0.65 -1.97 -0.88
C TRP A 148 -0.43 -3.04 -1.04
N HIS A 149 -0.27 -4.13 -0.31
CA HIS A 149 -1.17 -5.27 -0.30
C HIS A 149 -2.22 -5.09 0.79
N GLY A 150 -3.43 -4.72 0.37
CA GLY A 150 -4.48 -4.28 1.28
C GLY A 150 -5.54 -5.35 1.57
N ARG A 151 -6.15 -5.24 2.75
CA ARG A 151 -7.33 -5.98 3.16
C ARG A 151 -8.37 -5.02 3.75
N PHE A 152 -9.65 -5.36 3.60
CA PHE A 152 -10.75 -4.57 4.17
C PHE A 152 -11.77 -5.42 4.94
N ARG A 153 -12.46 -4.81 5.90
CA ARG A 153 -13.60 -5.39 6.64
C ARG A 153 -14.77 -4.43 6.60
N VAL A 154 -15.99 -4.97 6.57
CA VAL A 154 -17.24 -4.20 6.67
C VAL A 154 -17.93 -4.61 7.97
N GLY A 155 -17.83 -3.78 9.01
CA GLY A 155 -18.21 -4.19 10.36
C GLY A 155 -17.51 -5.48 10.80
N SER A 156 -18.28 -6.54 11.07
CA SER A 156 -17.75 -7.87 11.45
C SER A 156 -17.51 -8.82 10.28
N PHE A 157 -17.74 -8.40 9.04
CA PHE A 157 -17.55 -9.21 7.83
C PHE A 157 -16.16 -8.96 7.22
N GLY A 158 -15.49 -10.04 6.81
CA GLY A 158 -14.12 -10.02 6.28
C GLY A 158 -13.11 -10.68 7.24
N PRO A 159 -11.80 -10.43 7.06
CA PRO A 159 -11.20 -9.56 6.05
C PRO A 159 -11.35 -10.12 4.62
N TYR A 160 -11.43 -9.20 3.66
CA TYR A 160 -11.40 -9.46 2.22
C TYR A 160 -10.14 -8.81 1.63
N ASP A 161 -9.51 -9.46 0.67
CA ASP A 161 -8.37 -8.88 -0.03
C ASP A 161 -8.84 -7.76 -0.96
N ILE A 162 -8.09 -6.66 -0.99
CA ILE A 162 -8.28 -5.61 -2.00
C ILE A 162 -7.63 -6.11 -3.28
N ALA A 163 -8.41 -6.22 -4.36
CA ALA A 163 -7.90 -6.69 -5.63
C ALA A 163 -6.85 -5.71 -6.20
N GLN A 164 -5.70 -6.27 -6.58
CA GLN A 164 -4.48 -5.56 -7.01
C GLN A 164 -3.87 -4.65 -5.91
N PRO A 165 -2.54 -4.73 -5.71
CA PRO A 165 -1.88 -3.81 -4.79
C PRO A 165 -1.95 -2.37 -5.33
N ALA A 166 -1.96 -1.40 -4.43
CA ALA A 166 -1.72 -0.01 -4.82
C ALA A 166 -0.22 0.17 -5.05
N VAL A 167 0.15 0.56 -6.27
CA VAL A 167 1.54 0.80 -6.66
C VAL A 167 1.83 2.29 -6.63
N GLN A 168 2.94 2.67 -6.01
CA GLN A 168 3.46 4.04 -5.98
C GLN A 168 4.87 4.05 -6.57
N GLY A 169 5.14 4.99 -7.48
CA GLY A 169 6.48 5.20 -8.01
C GLY A 169 6.50 5.50 -9.52
N PRO A 170 7.71 5.69 -10.07
CA PRO A 170 8.97 5.68 -9.34
C PRO A 170 9.15 6.96 -8.48
N GLY A 171 9.47 6.80 -7.21
CA GLY A 171 10.09 7.85 -6.40
C GLY A 171 11.59 7.85 -6.66
N GLN A 172 12.24 9.02 -6.68
CA GLN A 172 13.66 9.13 -7.08
C GLN A 172 14.47 9.93 -6.06
N ILE A 173 15.70 9.48 -5.81
CA ILE A 173 16.76 10.26 -5.16
C ILE A 173 18.00 10.25 -6.06
N ASP A 174 18.54 11.43 -6.31
CA ASP A 174 19.85 11.57 -6.94
C ASP A 174 20.93 11.71 -5.86
N LEU A 175 22.05 11.02 -6.04
CA LEU A 175 23.20 11.09 -5.14
C LEU A 175 24.51 11.09 -5.91
N GLU A 176 25.55 11.64 -5.30
CA GLU A 176 26.90 11.66 -5.83
C GLU A 176 27.75 10.64 -5.07
N VAL A 177 28.28 9.63 -5.78
CA VAL A 177 29.26 8.71 -5.23
C VAL A 177 30.65 9.30 -5.45
N VAL A 178 31.42 9.47 -4.39
CA VAL A 178 32.77 10.04 -4.46
C VAL A 178 33.82 9.03 -4.02
N GLU A 179 35.01 9.16 -4.56
CA GLU A 179 36.16 8.36 -4.14
C GLU A 179 36.49 8.59 -2.66
N SER A 180 36.94 7.53 -1.97
CA SER A 180 37.52 7.67 -0.64
C SER A 180 38.95 8.19 -0.75
N GLY A 181 39.16 9.47 -0.43
CA GLY A 181 40.49 10.07 -0.30
C GLY A 181 40.82 10.39 1.15
N PRO A 182 42.03 10.06 1.67
CA PRO A 182 42.44 10.49 2.99
C PRO A 182 42.51 12.02 3.04
N VAL A 183 41.75 12.62 3.95
CA VAL A 183 41.85 14.06 4.27
C VAL A 183 42.71 14.20 5.51
N LEU A 184 43.90 14.79 5.37
CA LEU A 184 44.68 15.24 6.53
C LEU A 184 44.07 16.57 7.00
N GLY A 185 43.25 16.51 8.04
CA GLY A 185 42.78 17.70 8.74
C GLY A 185 43.93 18.34 9.52
N ARG A 186 44.09 19.66 9.38
CA ARG A 186 45.06 20.47 10.13
C ARG A 186 44.43 21.02 11.40
#